data_AF-A0AAP2RAH1-F1
#
_entry.id   AF-A0AAP2RAH1-F1
#
_cell.length_a   1.000
_cell.length_b   1.000
_cell.length_c   1.000
_cell.angle_alpha   90.00
_cell.angle_beta   90.00
_cell.angle_gamma   90.00
#
_symmetry.space_group_name_H-M   'P 1'
#
loop_
_entity.id
_entity.type
_entity.pdbx_description
1 polymer ?
#
loop_
_entity_poly.entity_id
_entity_poly.type
_entity_poly.pdbx_seq_one_letter_code
_entity_poly.pdbx_strand_id
1 'polypeptide(L)' 'MIAVNRFKCGYCGGCVAVCPKNAITLVETFISIDEECIDCGKCLKACPMGAMEKISYER' A
#
# COMPACT_ATOMS: atom_id res chain seq x y z
N MET A 1 5.14 5.33 -7.72
CA MET A 1 3.82 4.72 -7.52
C MET A 1 3.95 3.48 -6.64
N ILE A 2 3.07 3.33 -5.65
CA ILE A 2 3.04 2.17 -4.76
C ILE A 2 2.08 1.12 -5.33
N ALA A 3 2.48 -0.13 -5.34
CA ALA A 3 1.67 -1.27 -5.75
C ALA A 3 1.55 -2.31 -4.64
N VAL A 4 0.50 -3.13 -4.71
CA VAL A 4 0.21 -4.19 -3.73
C VAL A 4 0.27 -5.55 -4.40
N ASN A 5 1.14 -6.41 -3.89
CA ASN A 5 1.18 -7.82 -4.24
C ASN A 5 0.04 -8.58 -3.54
N ARG A 6 -1.01 -8.90 -4.28
CA ARG A 6 -2.23 -9.55 -3.74
C ARG A 6 -1.99 -10.98 -3.26
N PHE A 7 -0.96 -11.66 -3.76
CA PHE A 7 -0.60 -13.01 -3.31
C PHE A 7 0.11 -13.03 -1.95
N LYS A 8 0.68 -11.88 -1.54
CA LYS A 8 1.31 -11.70 -0.21
C LYS A 8 0.42 -10.95 0.77
N CYS A 9 -0.52 -10.14 0.29
CA CYS A 9 -1.35 -9.30 1.14
C CYS A 9 -2.31 -10.13 2.00
N GLY A 10 -2.22 -9.98 3.32
CA GLY A 10 -3.15 -10.62 4.28
C GLY A 10 -4.34 -9.74 4.68
N TYR A 11 -4.56 -8.61 3.99
CA TYR A 11 -5.71 -7.72 4.23
C TYR A 11 -5.85 -7.21 5.68
N CYS A 12 -4.73 -7.05 6.40
CA CYS A 12 -4.73 -6.65 7.81
C CYS A 12 -4.98 -5.16 8.06
N GLY A 13 -5.02 -4.32 7.01
CA GLY A 13 -5.27 -2.88 7.13
C GLY A 13 -4.11 -2.05 7.69
N GLY A 14 -2.95 -2.63 7.99
CA GLY A 14 -1.80 -1.89 8.55
C GLY A 14 -1.31 -0.73 7.67
N CYS A 15 -1.39 -0.87 6.34
CA CYS A 15 -1.07 0.20 5.40
C CYS A 15 -2.05 1.38 5.46
N VAL A 16 -3.34 1.12 5.72
CA VAL A 16 -4.39 2.15 5.87
C VAL A 16 -4.07 3.02 7.08
N ALA A 17 -3.80 2.39 8.23
CA ALA A 17 -3.57 3.08 9.49
C ALA A 17 -2.34 4.03 9.49
N VAL A 18 -1.33 3.74 8.67
CA VAL A 18 -0.09 4.55 8.62
C VAL A 18 -0.07 5.57 7.50
N CYS A 19 -1.07 5.56 6.61
CA CYS A 19 -1.10 6.44 5.45
C CYS A 19 -1.40 7.89 5.90
N PRO A 20 -0.44 8.83 5.79
CA PRO A 20 -0.65 10.20 6.28
C PRO A 20 -1.62 11.00 5.42
N LYS A 21 -1.93 10.51 4.22
CA LYS A 21 -2.87 11.11 3.26
C LYS A 21 -4.22 10.40 3.24
N ASN A 22 -4.40 9.33 4.03
CA ASN A 22 -5.56 8.44 3.94
C ASN A 22 -5.84 7.90 2.52
N ALA A 23 -4.84 7.91 1.63
CA ALA A 23 -4.94 7.47 0.23
C ALA A 23 -4.93 5.94 0.05
N ILE A 24 -5.10 5.17 1.12
CA ILE A 24 -5.12 3.70 1.08
C ILE A 24 -6.38 3.24 1.77
N THR A 25 -7.20 2.47 1.06
CA THR A 25 -8.47 1.94 1.56
C THR A 25 -8.47 0.42 1.49
N LEU A 26 -8.95 -0.23 2.55
CA LEU A 26 -9.21 -1.67 2.58
C LEU A 26 -10.71 -1.91 2.39
N VAL A 27 -11.07 -2.58 1.29
CA VAL A 27 -12.43 -3.01 0.99
C VAL A 27 -12.44 -4.55 1.00
N GLU A 28 -12.89 -5.14 2.10
CA GLU A 28 -12.86 -6.59 2.34
C GLU A 28 -11.47 -7.21 2.09
N THR A 29 -11.27 -7.85 0.94
CA THR A 29 -10.01 -8.48 0.51
C THR A 29 -9.37 -7.73 -0.65
N PHE A 30 -9.48 -6.39 -0.66
CA PHE A 30 -8.92 -5.54 -1.69
C PHE A 30 -8.33 -4.27 -1.10
N ILE A 31 -7.09 -3.96 -1.48
CA ILE A 31 -6.44 -2.69 -1.15
C ILE A 31 -6.52 -1.78 -2.38
N SER A 32 -7.18 -0.63 -2.23
CA SER A 32 -7.16 0.46 -3.19
C SER A 32 -6.17 1.53 -2.77
N ILE A 33 -5.44 2.10 -3.73
CA ILE A 33 -4.53 3.23 -3.51
C ILE A 33 -4.97 4.35 -4.43
N ASP A 34 -5.33 5.48 -3.85
CA ASP A 34 -5.84 6.64 -4.56
C ASP A 34 -4.70 7.53 -5.09
N GLU A 35 -5.04 8.45 -5.99
CA GLU A 35 -4.10 9.40 -6.61
C GLU A 35 -3.47 10.39 -5.60
N GLU A 36 -4.07 10.56 -4.43
CA GLU A 36 -3.51 11.35 -3.32
C GLU A 36 -2.26 10.72 -2.68
N CYS A 37 -1.90 9.49 -3.08
CA CYS A 37 -0.71 8.81 -2.62
C CYS A 37 0.57 9.54 -3.06
N ILE A 38 1.23 10.18 -2.10
CA ILE A 38 2.48 10.93 -2.32
C ILE A 38 3.76 10.06 -2.33
N ASP A 39 3.65 8.75 -2.53
CA ASP A 39 4.81 7.83 -2.61
C ASP A 39 5.78 7.89 -1.39
N CYS A 40 5.28 8.27 -0.21
CA CYS A 40 6.10 8.48 1.00
C CYS A 40 6.72 7.20 1.58
N GLY A 41 6.18 6.03 1.23
CA GLY A 41 6.73 4.73 1.58
C GLY A 41 6.52 4.25 3.02
N LYS A 42 5.72 4.94 3.84
CA LYS A 42 5.39 4.47 5.20
C LYS A 42 4.71 3.09 5.20
N CYS A 43 3.80 2.86 4.25
CA CYS A 43 3.12 1.58 4.12
C CYS A 43 4.05 0.42 3.74
N LEU A 44 5.20 0.67 3.10
CA LEU A 44 6.19 -0.37 2.83
C LEU A 44 6.79 -0.90 4.13
N LYS A 45 7.18 0.00 5.04
CA LYS A 45 7.73 -0.37 6.35
C LYS A 45 6.68 -0.97 7.28
N ALA A 46 5.44 -0.52 7.18
CA ALA A 46 4.36 -0.98 8.05
C ALA A 46 3.77 -2.33 7.63
N CYS A 47 3.99 -2.79 6.39
CA CYS A 47 3.42 -4.04 5.92
C CYS A 47 4.22 -5.24 6.45
N PRO A 48 3.67 -6.04 7.39
CA PRO A 48 4.39 -7.18 7.95
C PRO A 48 4.63 -8.30 6.92
N MET A 49 3.78 -8.38 5.90
CA MET A 49 3.87 -9.37 4.83
C MET A 49 4.87 -8.98 3.73
N GLY A 50 5.40 -7.76 3.76
CA GLY A 50 6.21 -7.23 2.66
C GLY A 50 5.46 -7.22 1.32
N ALA A 51 4.15 -6.95 1.35
CA ALA A 51 3.29 -6.99 0.17
C ALA A 51 3.24 -5.66 -0.60
N MET A 52 3.85 -4.58 -0.08
CA MET A 52 3.84 -3.26 -0.70
C MET A 52 5.17 -3.01 -1.41
N GLU A 53 5.13 -2.57 -2.66
CA GLU A 53 6.32 -2.34 -3.48
C GLU A 53 6.28 -0.93 -4.10
N LYS A 54 7.44 -0.27 -4.15
CA LYS A 54 7.57 1.01 -4.85
C LYS A 54 8.01 0.71 -6.28
N ILE A 55 7.13 0.99 -7.23
CA ILE A 55 7.44 0.83 -8.65
C ILE A 55 8.07 2.14 -9.10
N SER A 56 9.36 2.08 -9.40
CA SER A 56 10.09 3.03 -10.24
C SER A 56 10.06 2.48 -11.66
N TYR A 57 9.37 3.15 -12.58
CA TYR A 57 9.45 2.79 -13.99
C TYR A 57 10.88 3.04 -14.47
N GLU A 58 11.66 1.98 -14.71
CA GLU A 58 12.84 2.03 -15.59
C GLU A 58 12.37 1.79 -17.04
N ARG A 59 11.62 2.75 -17.60
CA ARG A 59 11.54 2.94 -19.06
C ARG A 59 10.87 4.26 -19.43
#